data_AF-A0A1W6DQX4-F1
#
_entry.id   AF-A0A1W6DQX4-F1
#
_cell.length_a   1.000
_cell.length_b   1.000
_cell.length_c   1.000
_cell.angle_alpha   90.00
_cell.angle_beta   90.00
_cell.angle_gamma   90.00
#
_symmetry.space_group_name_H-M   'P 1'
#
loop_
_entity.id
_entity.type
_entity.pdbx_description
1 polymer ?
#
loop_
_entity_poly.entity_id
_entity_poly.type
_entity_poly.pdbx_seq_one_letter_code
_entity_poly.pdbx_strand_id
1 'polypeptide(L)'
;MSRRASATLTFGGTATALLRFGRFTVLTDPNFLHRGQWAYLGKGLASRRRTQPALGPTGLPPLDAIVLSHLHGDHFDRVARRGLTRQVPLLTTPSAARRLARYHFATVGMPTGTIETFRSGKETLDVESVPAIHARGVMRSLLPEVMGTVYTHRVDGDRQTQVYVTGDTLTGDHVDVVGDAFPHLDSVVAHLGGTRILGRTVTMDDVQGADLVRRVGVPLVVPIHYDDYGVFRSPLRDFLARSPELPGVEIRPVARGATVDLRVD
;
A
#
# COMPACT_ATOMS: atom_id res chain seq x y z
N MET A 1 10.36 20.51 -23.18
CA MET A 1 9.77 19.32 -22.53
C MET A 1 9.31 19.74 -21.15
N SER A 2 8.01 19.67 -20.86
CA SER A 2 7.50 20.01 -19.52
C SER A 2 8.04 18.99 -18.52
N ARG A 3 8.61 19.46 -17.41
CA ARG A 3 9.12 18.59 -16.34
C ARG A 3 7.91 17.89 -15.72
N ARG A 4 7.86 16.55 -15.79
CA ARG A 4 6.76 15.77 -15.20
C ARG A 4 6.63 16.11 -13.72
N ALA A 5 5.39 16.17 -13.21
CA ALA A 5 5.14 16.47 -11.81
C ALA A 5 5.75 15.40 -10.87
N SER A 6 6.17 15.82 -9.67
CA SER A 6 6.84 14.95 -8.70
C SER A 6 5.94 13.86 -8.14
N ALA A 7 6.46 12.63 -8.01
CA ALA A 7 5.80 11.51 -7.34
C ALA A 7 6.77 10.89 -6.33
N THR A 8 6.45 10.93 -5.04
CA THR A 8 7.39 10.47 -4.00
C THR A 8 6.71 9.62 -2.93
N LEU A 9 7.47 8.73 -2.30
CA LEU A 9 7.06 7.93 -1.15
C LEU A 9 7.98 8.23 0.03
N THR A 10 7.40 8.59 1.18
CA THR A 10 8.09 8.60 2.48
C THR A 10 7.67 7.39 3.30
N PHE A 11 8.64 6.57 3.71
CA PHE A 11 8.33 5.29 4.35
C PHE A 11 8.16 5.44 5.87
N GLY A 12 6.96 5.14 6.40
CA GLY A 12 6.67 5.19 7.83
C GLY A 12 7.05 3.93 8.61
N GLY A 13 7.30 2.81 7.92
CA GLY A 13 7.42 1.47 8.47
C GLY A 13 6.17 0.63 8.21
N THR A 14 6.30 -0.69 8.24
CA THR A 14 5.27 -1.69 7.88
C THR A 14 4.69 -1.43 6.49
N ALA A 15 3.37 -1.26 6.34
CA ALA A 15 2.71 -0.80 5.13
C ALA A 15 2.53 0.73 5.06
N THR A 16 2.91 1.46 6.12
CA THR A 16 2.64 2.89 6.19
C THR A 16 3.56 3.67 5.26
N ALA A 17 2.95 4.39 4.32
CA ALA A 17 3.65 5.30 3.43
C ALA A 17 2.90 6.62 3.29
N LEU A 18 3.65 7.71 3.18
CA LEU A 18 3.12 9.02 2.79
C LEU A 18 3.50 9.27 1.34
N LEU A 19 2.51 9.20 0.46
CA LEU A 19 2.66 9.41 -0.97
C LEU A 19 2.39 10.89 -1.29
N ARG A 20 3.20 11.46 -2.18
CA ARG A 20 2.94 12.79 -2.75
C ARG A 20 2.89 12.71 -4.26
N PHE A 21 1.86 13.31 -4.85
CA PHE A 21 1.65 13.40 -6.29
C PHE A 21 1.35 14.86 -6.63
N GLY A 22 2.36 15.59 -7.12
CA GLY A 22 2.26 17.04 -7.26
C GLY A 22 1.82 17.71 -5.96
N ARG A 23 0.59 18.26 -5.95
CA ARG A 23 -0.02 18.90 -4.77
C ARG A 23 -0.69 17.94 -3.80
N PHE A 24 -1.04 16.74 -4.23
CA PHE A 24 -1.79 15.78 -3.42
C PHE A 24 -0.91 15.01 -2.45
N THR A 25 -1.40 14.79 -1.24
CA THR A 25 -0.74 14.01 -0.19
C THR A 25 -1.67 12.92 0.32
N VAL A 26 -1.25 11.67 0.16
CA VAL A 26 -2.04 10.47 0.53
C VAL A 26 -1.29 9.66 1.56
N LEU A 27 -1.95 9.29 2.66
CA LEU A 27 -1.40 8.38 3.67
C LEU A 27 -1.96 6.97 3.45
N THR A 28 -1.09 5.98 3.27
CA THR A 28 -1.49 4.57 3.10
C THR A 28 -1.29 3.79 4.39
N ASP A 29 -2.20 2.85 4.68
CA ASP A 29 -2.09 1.84 5.74
C ASP A 29 -1.42 2.32 7.04
N PRO A 30 -2.03 3.31 7.73
CA PRO A 30 -1.41 3.98 8.87
C PRO A 30 -1.28 3.08 10.11
N ASN A 31 -0.03 2.82 10.49
CA ASN A 31 0.37 2.06 11.66
C ASN A 31 1.50 2.79 12.42
N PHE A 32 1.13 3.33 13.58
CA PHE A 32 1.96 4.14 14.47
C PHE A 32 2.24 3.47 15.82
N LEU A 33 2.04 2.17 15.97
CA LEU A 33 2.45 1.44 17.17
C LEU A 33 3.96 1.64 17.41
N HIS A 34 4.38 1.90 18.64
CA HIS A 34 5.80 2.02 18.97
C HIS A 34 6.48 0.65 19.06
N ARG A 35 7.82 0.61 18.97
CA ARG A 35 8.58 -0.62 19.20
C ARG A 35 8.16 -1.26 20.51
N GLY A 36 7.91 -2.57 20.47
CA GLY A 36 7.50 -3.35 21.63
C GLY A 36 6.00 -3.37 21.89
N GLN A 37 5.19 -2.56 21.21
CA GLN A 37 3.73 -2.60 21.29
C GLN A 37 3.14 -3.71 20.40
N TRP A 38 1.95 -4.19 20.77
CA TRP A 38 1.28 -5.30 20.10
C TRP A 38 0.21 -4.84 19.11
N ALA A 39 0.27 -5.38 17.89
CA ALA A 39 -0.78 -5.35 16.88
C ALA A 39 -1.62 -6.62 16.97
N TYR A 40 -2.94 -6.49 16.82
CA TYR A 40 -3.87 -7.61 16.76
C TYR A 40 -4.20 -7.96 15.31
N LEU A 41 -3.92 -9.19 14.92
CA LEU A 41 -3.97 -9.66 13.52
C LEU A 41 -5.23 -10.50 13.23
N GLY A 42 -6.21 -10.45 14.14
CA GLY A 42 -7.42 -11.26 14.05
C GLY A 42 -7.24 -12.68 14.60
N LYS A 43 -8.37 -13.37 14.83
CA LYS A 43 -8.43 -14.79 15.25
C LYS A 43 -7.54 -15.15 16.45
N GLY A 44 -7.42 -14.24 17.43
CA GLY A 44 -6.59 -14.43 18.63
C GLY A 44 -5.09 -14.21 18.43
N LEU A 45 -4.64 -13.88 17.23
CA LEU A 45 -3.23 -13.66 16.93
C LEU A 45 -2.83 -12.20 17.21
N ALA A 46 -1.64 -12.04 17.79
CA ALA A 46 -1.02 -10.74 17.98
C ALA A 46 0.47 -10.83 17.65
N SER A 47 1.04 -9.73 17.17
CA SER A 47 2.47 -9.61 16.89
C SER A 47 3.04 -8.36 17.52
N ARG A 48 4.24 -8.49 18.10
CA ARG A 48 4.96 -7.39 18.72
C ARG A 48 5.73 -6.63 17.65
N ARG A 49 5.53 -5.31 17.58
CA ARG A 49 6.29 -4.45 16.67
C ARG A 49 7.77 -4.46 17.05
N ARG A 50 8.64 -4.67 16.08
CA ARG A 50 10.10 -4.82 16.25
C ARG A 50 10.86 -3.50 16.12
N THR A 51 10.29 -2.55 15.41
CA THR A 51 10.90 -1.30 14.95
C THR A 51 10.07 -0.10 15.41
N GLN A 52 10.68 1.08 15.40
CA GLN A 52 10.00 2.33 15.70
C GLN A 52 9.40 2.91 14.41
N PRO A 53 8.12 3.35 14.40
CA PRO A 53 7.57 4.08 13.27
C PRO A 53 8.30 5.40 13.08
N ALA A 54 8.54 5.78 11.82
CA ALA A 54 9.12 7.06 11.48
C ALA A 54 8.07 8.17 11.32
N LEU A 55 6.82 7.79 11.08
CA LEU A 55 5.68 8.71 11.03
C LEU A 55 4.81 8.52 12.26
N GLY A 56 4.14 9.59 12.69
CA GLY A 56 3.12 9.55 13.74
C GLY A 56 1.87 10.28 13.30
N PRO A 57 0.76 10.18 14.05
CA PRO A 57 -0.45 10.93 13.73
C PRO A 57 -0.26 12.45 13.92
N THR A 58 0.69 12.85 14.77
CA THR A 58 1.10 14.24 14.96
C THR A 58 2.22 14.62 13.99
N GLY A 59 2.14 15.79 13.38
CA GLY A 59 3.17 16.28 12.46
C GLY A 59 3.05 15.78 11.03
N LEU A 60 1.95 15.07 10.68
CA LEU A 60 1.63 14.81 9.28
C LEU A 60 1.30 16.14 8.57
N PRO A 61 1.71 16.30 7.30
CA PRO A 61 1.20 17.40 6.49
C PRO A 61 -0.31 17.27 6.28
N PRO A 62 -0.98 18.31 5.79
CA PRO A 62 -2.37 18.19 5.32
C PRO A 62 -2.52 17.02 4.35
N LEU A 63 -3.51 16.18 4.59
CA LEU A 63 -3.79 14.99 3.79
C LEU A 63 -5.04 15.25 2.94
N ASP A 64 -4.96 14.87 1.68
CA ASP A 64 -6.14 14.83 0.79
C ASP A 64 -6.93 13.54 1.00
N ALA A 65 -6.23 12.44 1.28
CA ALA A 65 -6.83 11.13 1.48
C ALA A 65 -6.04 10.24 2.44
N ILE A 66 -6.75 9.34 3.09
CA ILE A 66 -6.18 8.15 3.73
C ILE A 66 -6.67 6.94 2.93
N VAL A 67 -5.76 6.08 2.50
CA VAL A 67 -6.11 4.85 1.78
C VAL A 67 -5.72 3.66 2.65
N LEU A 68 -6.69 2.80 2.94
CA LEU A 68 -6.50 1.60 3.73
C LEU A 68 -6.79 0.36 2.86
N SER A 69 -5.77 -0.44 2.58
CA SER A 69 -5.89 -1.68 1.81
C SER A 69 -6.86 -2.66 2.47
N HIS A 70 -6.79 -2.78 3.80
CA HIS A 70 -7.71 -3.57 4.61
C HIS A 70 -7.62 -3.27 6.11
N LEU A 71 -8.61 -3.72 6.88
CA LEU A 71 -8.68 -3.45 8.30
C LEU A 71 -8.09 -4.57 9.17
N HIS A 72 -6.77 -4.55 9.33
CA HIS A 72 -6.03 -5.32 10.34
C HIS A 72 -5.12 -4.43 11.19
N GLY A 73 -4.71 -4.92 12.36
CA GLY A 73 -3.98 -4.12 13.34
C GLY A 73 -2.55 -3.74 12.95
N ASP A 74 -1.97 -4.36 11.93
CA ASP A 74 -0.68 -4.03 11.31
C ASP A 74 -0.79 -3.01 10.16
N HIS A 75 -2.02 -2.71 9.70
CA HIS A 75 -2.33 -1.69 8.67
C HIS A 75 -3.12 -0.50 9.24
N PHE A 76 -3.91 -0.71 10.29
CA PHE A 76 -4.66 0.33 10.97
C PHE A 76 -4.77 0.03 12.47
N ASP A 77 -3.88 0.63 13.25
CA ASP A 77 -3.79 0.33 14.67
C ASP A 77 -4.61 1.29 15.56
N ARG A 78 -4.54 1.04 16.87
CA ARG A 78 -5.23 1.85 17.89
C ARG A 78 -4.73 3.29 17.99
N VAL A 79 -3.46 3.56 17.66
CA VAL A 79 -2.85 4.89 17.64
C VAL A 79 -3.36 5.65 16.42
N ALA A 80 -3.35 5.05 15.23
CA ALA A 80 -3.95 5.61 14.02
C ALA A 80 -5.44 5.92 14.23
N ARG A 81 -6.20 4.95 14.77
CA ARG A 81 -7.62 5.14 15.10
C ARG A 81 -7.86 6.32 16.03
N ARG A 82 -6.99 6.57 17.01
CA ARG A 82 -7.19 7.69 17.97
C ARG A 82 -6.66 9.02 17.45
N GLY A 83 -5.52 9.00 16.76
CA GLY A 83 -4.77 10.20 16.43
C GLY A 83 -5.11 10.83 15.08
N LEU A 84 -5.64 10.07 14.12
CA LEU A 84 -5.98 10.61 12.80
C LEU A 84 -7.25 11.46 12.84
N THR A 85 -7.29 12.50 12.02
CA THR A 85 -8.50 13.30 11.83
C THR A 85 -9.65 12.45 11.26
N ARG A 86 -10.88 12.86 11.56
CA ARG A 86 -12.10 12.23 11.06
C ARG A 86 -12.62 12.84 9.75
N GLN A 87 -12.07 13.98 9.37
CA GLN A 87 -12.57 14.80 8.25
C GLN A 87 -11.94 14.41 6.91
N VAL A 88 -10.71 13.89 6.92
CA VAL A 88 -10.03 13.44 5.70
C VAL A 88 -10.72 12.17 5.21
N PRO A 89 -11.07 12.07 3.91
CA PRO A 89 -11.71 10.89 3.37
C PRO A 89 -10.80 9.66 3.52
N LEU A 90 -11.38 8.58 4.05
CA LEU A 90 -10.73 7.29 4.26
C LEU A 90 -11.29 6.28 3.27
N LEU A 91 -10.53 6.00 2.22
CA LEU A 91 -10.89 5.11 1.12
C LEU A 91 -10.42 3.69 1.46
N THR A 92 -11.33 2.73 1.46
CA THR A 92 -11.02 1.35 1.85
C THR A 92 -12.08 0.39 1.36
N THR A 93 -11.93 -0.90 1.66
CA THR A 93 -12.92 -1.91 1.28
C THR A 93 -14.30 -1.63 1.89
N PRO A 94 -15.42 -1.92 1.20
CA PRO A 94 -16.77 -1.73 1.73
C PRO A 94 -17.00 -2.30 3.15
N SER A 95 -16.40 -3.45 3.45
CA SER A 95 -16.46 -4.03 4.80
C SER A 95 -15.70 -3.20 5.85
N ALA A 96 -14.50 -2.73 5.54
CA ALA A 96 -13.70 -1.86 6.41
C ALA A 96 -14.34 -0.48 6.60
N ALA A 97 -14.87 0.12 5.53
CA ALA A 97 -15.54 1.42 5.54
C ALA A 97 -16.71 1.42 6.54
N ARG A 98 -17.62 0.44 6.44
CA ARG A 98 -18.73 0.28 7.40
C ARG A 98 -18.26 0.18 8.85
N ARG A 99 -17.15 -0.52 9.10
CA ARG A 99 -16.60 -0.66 10.45
C ARG A 99 -15.98 0.65 10.95
N LEU A 100 -15.25 1.37 10.10
CA LEU A 100 -14.57 2.62 10.44
C LEU A 100 -15.53 3.80 10.58
N ALA A 101 -16.67 3.78 9.87
CA ALA A 101 -17.76 4.73 10.06
C ALA A 101 -18.30 4.73 11.49
N ARG A 102 -18.31 3.56 12.17
CA ARG A 102 -18.67 3.46 13.61
C ARG A 102 -17.67 4.16 14.54
N TYR A 103 -16.48 4.49 14.04
CA TYR A 103 -15.49 5.32 14.74
C TYR A 103 -15.49 6.77 14.23
N HIS A 104 -16.53 7.17 13.49
CA HIS A 104 -16.77 8.51 12.94
C HIS A 104 -15.78 8.96 11.87
N PHE A 105 -15.06 8.06 11.22
CA PHE A 105 -14.26 8.43 10.05
C PHE A 105 -15.18 8.72 8.85
N ALA A 106 -14.84 9.74 8.07
CA ALA A 106 -15.42 9.98 6.75
C ALA A 106 -14.95 8.90 5.77
N THR A 107 -15.65 7.76 5.72
CA THR A 107 -15.20 6.59 4.93
C THR A 107 -15.85 6.53 3.56
N VAL A 108 -15.07 6.16 2.56
CA VAL A 108 -15.54 5.78 1.22
C VAL A 108 -15.30 4.29 1.02
N GLY A 109 -16.37 3.54 0.76
CA GLY A 109 -16.28 2.12 0.42
C GLY A 109 -15.90 1.98 -1.05
N MET A 110 -14.82 1.25 -1.34
CA MET A 110 -14.21 1.15 -2.66
C MET A 110 -14.29 -0.30 -3.20
N PRO A 111 -15.46 -0.75 -3.70
CA PRO A 111 -15.53 -1.97 -4.51
C PRO A 111 -14.48 -1.94 -5.63
N THR A 112 -13.99 -3.09 -6.05
CA THR A 112 -13.03 -3.19 -7.17
C THR A 112 -13.55 -2.47 -8.41
N GLY A 113 -12.71 -1.63 -9.02
CA GLY A 113 -13.04 -0.76 -10.15
C GLY A 113 -13.60 0.62 -9.75
N THR A 114 -13.80 0.89 -8.46
CA THR A 114 -14.23 2.21 -8.00
C THR A 114 -13.08 3.21 -8.09
N ILE A 115 -13.37 4.40 -8.60
CA ILE A 115 -12.43 5.51 -8.72
C ILE A 115 -12.94 6.68 -7.88
N GLU A 116 -12.08 7.22 -7.01
CA GLU A 116 -12.29 8.50 -6.34
C GLU A 116 -11.30 9.53 -6.89
N THR A 117 -11.81 10.65 -7.41
CA THR A 117 -10.98 11.68 -8.05
C THR A 117 -10.85 12.94 -7.17
N PHE A 118 -9.63 13.25 -6.78
CA PHE A 118 -9.26 14.50 -6.12
C PHE A 118 -8.84 15.56 -7.14
N ARG A 119 -9.18 16.83 -6.90
CA ARG A 119 -8.88 17.95 -7.81
C ARG A 119 -8.27 19.12 -7.06
N SER A 120 -7.20 19.71 -7.60
CA SER A 120 -6.56 20.90 -7.05
C SER A 120 -6.01 21.78 -8.19
N GLY A 121 -6.74 22.83 -8.52
CA GLY A 121 -6.44 23.67 -9.69
C GLY A 121 -6.51 22.84 -10.98
N LYS A 122 -5.38 22.75 -11.69
CA LYS A 122 -5.22 21.99 -12.95
C LYS A 122 -4.83 20.52 -12.74
N GLU A 123 -4.60 20.13 -11.48
CA GLU A 123 -4.16 18.77 -11.15
C GLU A 123 -5.34 17.90 -10.74
N THR A 124 -5.29 16.63 -11.13
CA THR A 124 -6.19 15.58 -10.62
C THR A 124 -5.41 14.37 -10.14
N LEU A 125 -5.93 13.69 -9.12
CA LEU A 125 -5.45 12.40 -8.67
C LEU A 125 -6.63 11.43 -8.63
N ASP A 126 -6.59 10.45 -9.53
CA ASP A 126 -7.51 9.33 -9.51
C ASP A 126 -6.95 8.26 -8.57
N VAL A 127 -7.76 7.83 -7.59
CA VAL A 127 -7.46 6.73 -6.67
C VAL A 127 -8.41 5.58 -7.00
N GLU A 128 -7.89 4.55 -7.67
CA GLU A 128 -8.68 3.43 -8.17
C GLU A 128 -8.43 2.16 -7.36
N SER A 129 -9.50 1.56 -6.86
CA SER A 129 -9.44 0.26 -6.18
C SER A 129 -9.30 -0.86 -7.19
N VAL A 130 -8.25 -1.67 -7.05
CA VAL A 130 -7.95 -2.79 -7.96
C VAL A 130 -7.96 -4.13 -7.22
N PRO A 131 -8.12 -5.27 -7.93
CA PRO A 131 -8.21 -6.58 -7.30
C PRO A 131 -7.01 -6.91 -6.39
N ALA A 132 -7.29 -7.50 -5.22
CA ALA A 132 -6.31 -8.11 -4.33
C ALA A 132 -6.91 -9.35 -3.65
N ILE A 133 -6.07 -10.34 -3.32
CA ILE A 133 -6.50 -11.57 -2.63
C ILE A 133 -5.49 -11.98 -1.56
N HIS A 134 -5.96 -12.39 -0.39
CA HIS A 134 -5.12 -13.00 0.66
C HIS A 134 -5.23 -14.52 0.76
N ALA A 135 -6.20 -15.12 0.07
CA ALA A 135 -6.37 -16.56 0.00
C ALA A 135 -7.07 -16.97 -1.29
N ARG A 136 -6.79 -18.20 -1.71
CA ARG A 136 -7.40 -18.84 -2.88
C ARG A 136 -8.51 -19.82 -2.46
N GLY A 137 -9.40 -20.13 -3.40
CA GLY A 137 -10.45 -21.13 -3.23
C GLY A 137 -11.43 -20.80 -2.10
N VAL A 138 -11.95 -21.84 -1.44
CA VAL A 138 -12.98 -21.75 -0.39
C VAL A 138 -12.57 -20.90 0.82
N MET A 139 -11.27 -20.63 0.99
CA MET A 139 -10.76 -19.80 2.09
C MET A 139 -10.92 -18.29 1.84
N ARG A 140 -11.20 -17.86 0.60
CA ARG A 140 -11.35 -16.44 0.25
C ARG A 140 -12.49 -15.78 1.03
N SER A 141 -13.61 -16.47 1.21
CA SER A 141 -14.78 -15.98 1.97
C SER A 141 -14.56 -15.93 3.49
N LEU A 142 -13.49 -16.57 4.00
CA LEU A 142 -13.16 -16.64 5.43
C LEU A 142 -12.10 -15.62 5.86
N LEU A 143 -11.57 -14.85 4.91
CA LEU A 143 -10.61 -13.78 5.13
C LEU A 143 -11.24 -12.43 4.85
N PRO A 144 -10.75 -11.34 5.48
CA PRO A 144 -11.25 -10.01 5.19
C PRO A 144 -11.06 -9.65 3.72
N GLU A 145 -11.97 -8.81 3.24
CA GLU A 145 -11.86 -8.16 1.95
C GLU A 145 -10.66 -7.21 1.94
N VAL A 146 -9.91 -7.25 0.84
CA VAL A 146 -8.71 -6.43 0.63
C VAL A 146 -8.68 -5.84 -0.76
N MET A 147 -7.98 -4.72 -0.89
CA MET A 147 -7.81 -4.03 -2.17
C MET A 147 -6.36 -3.64 -2.39
N GLY A 148 -5.93 -3.68 -3.65
CA GLY A 148 -4.82 -2.87 -4.13
C GLY A 148 -5.32 -1.49 -4.55
N THR A 149 -4.42 -0.59 -4.90
CA THR A 149 -4.79 0.75 -5.37
C THR A 149 -3.86 1.24 -6.45
N VAL A 150 -4.42 1.71 -7.56
CA VAL A 150 -3.68 2.45 -8.59
C VAL A 150 -3.96 3.94 -8.44
N TYR A 151 -2.89 4.71 -8.38
CA TYR A 151 -2.91 6.17 -8.33
C TYR A 151 -2.55 6.70 -9.70
N THR A 152 -3.42 7.53 -10.30
CA THR A 152 -3.08 8.20 -11.56
C THR A 152 -3.15 9.72 -11.40
N HIS A 153 -1.99 10.37 -11.50
CA HIS A 153 -1.87 11.83 -11.40
C HIS A 153 -1.85 12.48 -12.78
N ARG A 154 -2.60 13.57 -12.94
CA ARG A 154 -2.70 14.34 -14.18
C ARG A 154 -2.52 15.82 -13.92
N VAL A 155 -2.00 16.53 -14.91
CA VAL A 155 -1.92 18.00 -14.98
C VAL A 155 -2.50 18.41 -16.32
N ASP A 156 -3.50 19.28 -16.34
CA ASP A 156 -4.21 19.70 -17.56
C ASP A 156 -4.76 18.50 -18.38
N GLY A 157 -5.11 17.41 -17.70
CA GLY A 157 -5.59 16.16 -18.32
C GLY A 157 -4.49 15.18 -18.73
N ASP A 158 -3.23 15.62 -18.84
CA ASP A 158 -2.12 14.77 -19.23
C ASP A 158 -1.56 13.96 -18.06
N ARG A 159 -1.40 12.65 -18.24
CA ARG A 159 -0.81 11.74 -17.24
C ARG A 159 0.63 12.14 -16.91
N GLN A 160 0.87 12.45 -15.64
CA GLN A 160 2.20 12.73 -15.10
C GLN A 160 2.81 11.48 -14.47
N THR A 161 2.03 10.72 -13.72
CA THR A 161 2.46 9.45 -13.16
C THR A 161 1.32 8.46 -12.93
N GLN A 162 1.66 7.17 -12.89
CA GLN A 162 0.79 6.07 -12.51
C GLN A 162 1.52 5.08 -11.60
N VAL A 163 1.02 4.87 -10.39
CA VAL A 163 1.69 4.05 -9.36
C VAL A 163 0.72 3.01 -8.82
N TYR A 164 1.16 1.76 -8.75
CA TYR A 164 0.38 0.67 -8.14
C TYR A 164 0.87 0.38 -6.72
N VAL A 165 0.01 0.53 -5.73
CA VAL A 165 0.25 0.05 -4.36
C VAL A 165 -0.51 -1.25 -4.17
N THR A 166 0.20 -2.35 -3.93
CA THR A 166 -0.40 -3.69 -4.01
C THR A 166 -1.46 -3.95 -2.95
N GLY A 167 -1.35 -3.29 -1.81
CA GLY A 167 -1.93 -3.76 -0.56
C GLY A 167 -1.38 -5.14 -0.18
N ASP A 168 -1.94 -5.70 0.88
CA ASP A 168 -1.63 -7.07 1.25
C ASP A 168 -2.34 -8.07 0.33
N THR A 169 -1.60 -8.58 -0.64
CA THR A 169 -2.11 -9.50 -1.66
C THR A 169 -1.13 -10.64 -1.88
N LEU A 170 -1.59 -11.74 -2.45
CA LEU A 170 -0.78 -12.76 -3.11
C LEU A 170 -0.62 -12.40 -4.59
N THR A 171 0.35 -13.00 -5.27
CA THR A 171 0.43 -12.92 -6.74
C THR A 171 -0.55 -13.89 -7.43
N GLY A 172 -0.86 -13.71 -8.72
CA GLY A 172 -1.72 -14.58 -9.53
C GLY A 172 -2.50 -13.81 -10.60
N ASP A 173 -3.48 -14.47 -11.24
CA ASP A 173 -4.21 -13.93 -12.40
C ASP A 173 -4.91 -12.59 -12.14
N HIS A 174 -5.28 -12.30 -10.88
CA HIS A 174 -5.86 -10.99 -10.52
C HIS A 174 -4.85 -9.84 -10.64
N VAL A 175 -3.54 -10.13 -10.61
CA VAL A 175 -2.47 -9.18 -10.90
C VAL A 175 -2.38 -8.91 -12.39
N ASP A 176 -2.57 -9.93 -13.24
CA ASP A 176 -2.55 -9.76 -14.69
C ASP A 176 -3.66 -8.79 -15.13
N VAL A 177 -4.83 -8.87 -14.49
CA VAL A 177 -5.93 -7.89 -14.68
C VAL A 177 -5.46 -6.45 -14.42
N VAL A 178 -4.59 -6.23 -13.43
CA VAL A 178 -4.02 -4.90 -13.15
C VAL A 178 -3.00 -4.52 -14.21
N GLY A 179 -2.10 -5.43 -14.60
CA GLY A 179 -1.11 -5.19 -15.66
C GLY A 179 -1.77 -4.82 -17.00
N ASP A 180 -2.82 -5.54 -17.38
CA ASP A 180 -3.58 -5.32 -18.62
C ASP A 180 -4.35 -4.00 -18.60
N ALA A 181 -4.94 -3.63 -17.46
CA ALA A 181 -5.67 -2.37 -17.30
C ALA A 181 -4.72 -1.15 -17.24
N PHE A 182 -3.49 -1.34 -16.75
CA PHE A 182 -2.52 -0.27 -16.53
C PHE A 182 -1.15 -0.60 -17.15
N PRO A 183 -1.05 -0.67 -18.50
CA PRO A 183 0.16 -1.10 -19.21
C PRO A 183 1.32 -0.08 -19.14
N HIS A 184 1.13 1.04 -18.44
CA HIS A 184 2.07 2.16 -18.38
C HIS A 184 2.35 2.63 -16.95
N LEU A 185 2.32 1.70 -16.00
CA LEU A 185 2.73 1.94 -14.62
C LEU A 185 4.19 2.40 -14.55
N ASP A 186 4.43 3.51 -13.85
CA ASP A 186 5.78 3.99 -13.60
C ASP A 186 6.45 3.21 -12.46
N SER A 187 5.67 2.73 -11.48
CA SER A 187 6.21 1.93 -10.38
C SER A 187 5.16 1.09 -9.66
N VAL A 188 5.65 0.10 -8.91
CA VAL A 188 4.88 -0.64 -7.92
C VAL A 188 5.46 -0.46 -6.52
N VAL A 189 4.61 -0.19 -5.54
CA VAL A 189 4.93 -0.25 -4.11
C VAL A 189 4.43 -1.59 -3.57
N ALA A 190 5.36 -2.52 -3.37
CA ALA A 190 5.06 -3.93 -3.13
C ALA A 190 5.11 -4.31 -1.65
N HIS A 191 4.06 -4.95 -1.15
CA HIS A 191 4.01 -5.51 0.20
C HIS A 191 4.64 -6.92 0.20
N LEU A 192 5.85 -7.05 0.76
CA LEU A 192 6.70 -8.25 0.59
C LEU A 192 7.06 -8.96 1.90
N GLY A 193 6.15 -8.95 2.88
CA GLY A 193 6.40 -9.53 4.21
C GLY A 193 6.36 -11.04 4.30
N GLY A 194 5.82 -11.75 3.30
CA GLY A 194 5.58 -13.19 3.38
C GLY A 194 4.79 -13.56 4.64
N THR A 195 3.82 -12.72 5.02
CA THR A 195 3.11 -12.81 6.30
C THR A 195 2.46 -14.18 6.42
N ARG A 196 2.74 -14.90 7.51
CA ARG A 196 2.11 -16.20 7.77
C ARG A 196 1.09 -16.11 8.89
N ILE A 197 -0.17 -16.37 8.55
CA ILE A 197 -1.29 -16.49 9.49
C ILE A 197 -1.72 -17.96 9.49
N LEU A 198 -1.73 -18.59 10.67
CA LEU A 198 -2.10 -20.00 10.85
C LEU A 198 -1.37 -20.96 9.87
N GLY A 199 -0.06 -20.72 9.66
CA GLY A 199 0.79 -21.54 8.79
C GLY A 199 0.64 -21.26 7.29
N ARG A 200 -0.21 -20.32 6.87
CA ARG A 200 -0.43 -19.98 5.46
C ARG A 200 0.10 -18.59 5.14
N THR A 201 0.78 -18.46 4.01
CA THR A 201 1.21 -17.18 3.46
C THR A 201 -0.03 -16.40 2.99
N VAL A 202 -0.18 -15.17 3.48
CA VAL A 202 -1.29 -14.28 3.14
C VAL A 202 -0.82 -13.00 2.45
N THR A 203 0.48 -12.69 2.46
CA THR A 203 1.10 -11.62 1.66
C THR A 203 2.30 -12.17 0.90
N MET A 204 2.66 -11.53 -0.22
CA MET A 204 3.77 -11.99 -1.06
C MET A 204 5.07 -12.17 -0.26
N ASP A 205 5.74 -13.30 -0.48
CA ASP A 205 7.16 -13.47 -0.18
C ASP A 205 8.04 -12.98 -1.35
N ASP A 206 9.34 -13.21 -1.29
CA ASP A 206 10.30 -12.82 -2.32
C ASP A 206 9.99 -13.44 -3.69
N VAL A 207 9.61 -14.73 -3.71
CA VAL A 207 9.29 -15.46 -4.95
C VAL A 207 8.03 -14.90 -5.58
N GLN A 208 6.99 -14.72 -4.78
CA GLN A 208 5.73 -14.14 -5.25
C GLN A 208 5.88 -12.66 -5.63
N GLY A 209 6.75 -11.91 -4.94
CA GLY A 209 7.10 -10.55 -5.30
C GLY A 209 7.79 -10.47 -6.67
N ALA A 210 8.73 -11.37 -6.97
CA ALA A 210 9.36 -11.41 -8.29
C ALA A 210 8.35 -11.78 -9.39
N ASP A 211 7.41 -12.69 -9.10
CA ASP A 211 6.31 -13.02 -10.01
C ASP A 211 5.37 -11.83 -10.27
N LEU A 212 4.99 -11.07 -9.23
CA LEU A 212 4.24 -9.82 -9.37
C LEU A 212 4.94 -8.86 -10.34
N VAL A 213 6.23 -8.64 -10.17
CA VAL A 213 7.00 -7.72 -11.02
C VAL A 213 6.99 -8.15 -12.48
N ARG A 214 7.12 -9.45 -12.76
CA ARG A 214 7.06 -9.99 -14.13
C ARG A 214 5.68 -9.84 -14.76
N ARG A 215 4.62 -10.04 -13.98
CA ARG A 215 3.22 -9.92 -14.44
C ARG A 215 2.84 -8.50 -14.76
N VAL A 216 3.25 -7.54 -13.92
CA VAL A 216 2.87 -6.12 -14.10
C VAL A 216 3.80 -5.39 -15.06
N GLY A 217 5.07 -5.81 -15.19
CA GLY A 217 6.00 -5.24 -16.15
C GLY A 217 6.39 -3.78 -15.87
N VAL A 218 6.77 -3.48 -14.62
CA VAL A 218 7.11 -2.11 -14.18
C VAL A 218 8.62 -1.83 -14.24
N PRO A 219 9.05 -0.58 -14.49
CA PRO A 219 10.47 -0.23 -14.46
C PRO A 219 11.02 -0.02 -13.04
N LEU A 220 10.16 0.17 -12.04
CA LEU A 220 10.57 0.47 -10.66
C LEU A 220 9.70 -0.27 -9.63
N VAL A 221 10.36 -0.83 -8.62
CA VAL A 221 9.73 -1.50 -7.47
C VAL A 221 10.24 -0.90 -6.17
N VAL A 222 9.32 -0.44 -5.32
CA VAL A 222 9.61 0.03 -3.95
C VAL A 222 9.05 -1.00 -2.95
N PRO A 223 9.90 -1.87 -2.37
CA PRO A 223 9.44 -2.86 -1.41
C PRO A 223 9.14 -2.24 -0.04
N ILE A 224 8.03 -2.66 0.58
CA ILE A 224 7.61 -2.31 1.95
C ILE A 224 7.06 -3.57 2.68
N HIS A 225 6.63 -3.43 3.94
CA HIS A 225 5.96 -4.48 4.72
C HIS A 225 6.81 -5.74 5.05
N TYR A 226 8.13 -5.63 5.22
CA TYR A 226 9.00 -6.83 5.29
C TYR A 226 9.66 -7.16 6.65
N ASP A 227 9.73 -6.24 7.63
CA ASP A 227 10.52 -6.47 8.87
C ASP A 227 9.93 -5.92 10.19
N ASP A 228 8.82 -5.16 10.17
CA ASP A 228 8.28 -4.51 11.39
C ASP A 228 7.60 -5.47 12.38
N TYR A 229 7.15 -6.66 11.94
CA TYR A 229 6.43 -7.62 12.80
C TYR A 229 7.02 -9.03 12.72
N GLY A 230 6.86 -9.81 13.79
CA GLY A 230 7.37 -11.19 13.85
C GLY A 230 6.64 -12.21 12.98
N VAL A 231 5.49 -11.82 12.43
CA VAL A 231 4.73 -12.63 11.47
C VAL A 231 5.26 -12.51 10.04
N PHE A 232 6.11 -11.51 9.77
CA PHE A 232 6.78 -11.36 8.48
C PHE A 232 7.92 -12.37 8.39
N ARG A 233 7.86 -13.21 7.36
CA ARG A 233 8.77 -14.36 7.17
C ARG A 233 9.64 -14.22 5.93
N SER A 234 9.42 -13.19 5.12
CA SER A 234 10.21 -12.85 3.94
C SER A 234 10.89 -11.48 4.16
N PRO A 235 12.14 -11.43 4.65
CA PRO A 235 12.88 -10.18 4.79
C PRO A 235 13.28 -9.59 3.43
N LEU A 236 13.46 -8.27 3.38
CA LEU A 236 13.86 -7.55 2.17
C LEU A 236 15.06 -8.17 1.42
N ARG A 237 16.07 -8.65 2.13
CA ARG A 237 17.28 -9.24 1.52
C ARG A 237 16.95 -10.43 0.60
N ASP A 238 15.90 -11.18 0.92
CA ASP A 238 15.51 -12.36 0.14
C ASP A 238 14.93 -11.90 -1.21
N PHE A 239 14.14 -10.83 -1.21
CA PHE A 239 13.68 -10.18 -2.46
C PHE A 239 14.81 -9.51 -3.24
N LEU A 240 15.75 -8.83 -2.57
CA LEU A 240 16.90 -8.23 -3.25
C LEU A 240 17.78 -9.27 -3.94
N ALA A 241 17.91 -10.47 -3.38
CA ALA A 241 18.62 -11.58 -4.01
C ALA A 241 17.97 -12.03 -5.34
N ARG A 242 16.71 -11.66 -5.61
CA ARG A 242 16.00 -11.93 -6.86
C ARG A 242 16.27 -10.91 -7.97
N SER A 243 17.00 -9.82 -7.71
CA SER A 243 17.25 -8.80 -8.73
C SER A 243 17.83 -9.33 -10.05
N PRO A 244 18.70 -10.37 -10.07
CA PRO A 244 19.19 -10.95 -11.34
C PRO A 244 18.08 -11.55 -12.21
N GLU A 245 16.94 -11.92 -11.60
CA GLU A 245 15.79 -12.49 -12.29
C GLU A 245 14.79 -11.43 -12.81
N LEU A 246 15.07 -10.14 -12.57
CA LEU A 246 14.22 -8.98 -12.90
C LEU A 246 15.00 -7.95 -13.75
N PRO A 247 15.46 -8.33 -14.96
CA PRO A 247 16.28 -7.45 -15.80
C PRO A 247 15.51 -6.18 -16.19
N GLY A 248 16.19 -5.04 -16.12
CA GLY A 248 15.61 -3.74 -16.48
C GLY A 248 14.68 -3.13 -15.42
N VAL A 249 14.52 -3.78 -14.27
CA VAL A 249 13.73 -3.27 -13.14
C VAL A 249 14.65 -2.68 -12.09
N GLU A 250 14.45 -1.43 -11.73
CA GLU A 250 15.10 -0.83 -10.57
C GLU A 250 14.36 -1.27 -9.30
N ILE A 251 15.08 -1.87 -8.35
CA ILE A 251 14.56 -2.14 -7.01
C ILE A 251 15.09 -1.05 -6.09
N ARG A 252 14.19 -0.29 -5.47
CA ARG A 252 14.52 0.89 -4.66
C ARG A 252 14.08 0.73 -3.21
N PRO A 253 14.88 0.07 -2.35
CA PRO A 253 14.64 0.04 -0.92
C PRO A 253 14.63 1.44 -0.31
N VAL A 254 13.80 1.61 0.71
CA VAL A 254 13.66 2.89 1.42
C VAL A 254 13.83 2.66 2.91
N ALA A 255 14.70 3.45 3.54
CA ALA A 255 14.83 3.46 4.98
C ALA A 255 13.61 4.13 5.62
N ARG A 256 13.23 3.71 6.84
CA ARG A 256 12.13 4.36 7.57
C ARG A 256 12.47 5.85 7.78
N GLY A 257 11.54 6.72 7.42
CA GLY A 257 11.66 8.18 7.47
C GLY A 257 12.32 8.78 6.23
N ALA A 258 12.93 7.97 5.36
CA ALA A 258 13.48 8.45 4.10
C ALA A 258 12.38 8.58 3.04
N THR A 259 12.66 9.45 2.06
CA THR A 259 11.80 9.69 0.90
C THR A 259 12.52 9.24 -0.36
N VAL A 260 11.79 8.57 -1.26
CA VAL A 260 12.27 8.16 -2.59
C VAL A 260 11.32 8.66 -3.67
N ASP A 261 11.84 8.88 -4.88
CA ASP A 261 11.00 9.09 -6.06
C ASP A 261 10.28 7.78 -6.45
N LEU A 262 9.14 7.90 -7.10
CA LEU A 262 8.32 6.78 -7.59
C LEU A 262 8.38 6.64 -9.11
N ARG A 263 9.39 7.25 -9.74
CA ARG A 263 9.70 7.14 -11.16
C ARG A 263 11.18 6.80 -11.34
N VAL A 264 11.51 6.27 -12.51
CA VAL A 264 12.87 6.23 -13.04
C VAL A 264 13.10 7.52 -13.82
N ASP A 265 14.28 8.11 -13.66
CA ASP A 265 14.71 9.34 -14.36
C ASP A 265 14.90 9.11 -15.87
#